data_AF-A0AA42BMB7-F1
#
_entry.id   AF-A0AA42BMB7-F1
#
_cell.length_a   1.000
_cell.length_b   1.000
_cell.length_c   1.000
_cell.angle_alpha   90.00
_cell.angle_beta   90.00
_cell.angle_gamma   90.00
#
_symmetry.space_group_name_H-M   'P 1'
#
loop_
_entity.id
_entity.type
_entity.pdbx_description
1 polymer ?
#
loop_
_entity_poly.entity_id
_entity_poly.type
_entity_poly.pdbx_seq_one_letter_code
_entity_poly.pdbx_strand_id
1 'polypeptide(L)'
;CADLQTFVDGRKLEDDGNILLRFENGATGVLSASQVASGEENALKIRIYGENGGLEWNQQDPNTLMVKKQDAPTQLFRAGQQYLSPIAKH
;
A
#
# COMPACT_ATOMS: atom_id res chain seq x y z
N CYS A 1 -8.93 15.28 6.42
CA CYS A 1 -7.75 16.04 6.90
C CYS A 1 -6.60 15.66 6.01
N ALA A 2 -5.95 16.65 5.40
CA ALA A 2 -4.80 16.46 4.52
C ALA A 2 -3.76 17.51 4.90
N ASP A 3 -2.52 17.07 5.07
CA ASP A 3 -1.35 17.92 5.19
C ASP A 3 -0.58 17.80 3.88
N LEU A 4 -0.42 18.91 3.17
CA LEU A 4 0.23 18.98 1.86
C LEU A 4 1.33 20.03 1.96
N GLN A 5 2.50 19.70 1.44
CA GLN A 5 3.69 20.55 1.52
C GLN A 5 4.41 20.60 0.17
N THR A 6 5.07 21.73 -0.09
CA THR A 6 6.03 21.88 -1.17
C THR A 6 7.39 22.14 -0.55
N PHE A 7 8.27 21.14 -0.56
CA PHE A 7 9.61 21.25 0.01
C PHE A 7 10.64 21.78 -0.99
N VAL A 8 10.46 21.52 -2.28
CA VAL A 8 11.39 21.99 -3.32
C VAL A 8 10.92 23.32 -3.90
N ASP A 9 11.74 24.36 -3.73
CA ASP A 9 11.47 25.70 -4.23
C ASP A 9 11.18 25.72 -5.74
N GLY A 10 10.14 26.48 -6.13
CA GLY A 10 9.75 26.67 -7.53
C GLY A 10 8.78 25.63 -8.10
N ARG A 11 8.39 24.59 -7.35
CA ARG A 11 7.33 23.66 -7.77
C ARG A 11 5.94 24.33 -7.73
N LYS A 12 5.12 24.04 -8.75
CA LYS A 12 3.74 24.57 -8.87
C LYS A 12 2.69 23.74 -8.12
N LEU A 13 3.04 22.52 -7.74
CA LEU A 13 2.19 21.56 -7.03
C LEU A 13 2.97 21.03 -5.82
N GLU A 14 2.24 20.57 -4.81
CA GLU A 14 2.80 19.93 -3.63
C GLU A 14 3.56 18.67 -3.99
N ASP A 15 4.70 18.48 -3.33
CA ASP A 15 5.58 17.34 -3.55
C ASP A 15 5.59 16.34 -2.40
N ASP A 16 4.82 16.62 -1.35
CA ASP A 16 4.54 15.72 -0.24
C ASP A 16 3.09 15.88 0.21
N GLY A 17 2.46 14.77 0.60
CA GLY A 17 1.10 14.77 1.10
C GLY A 17 0.82 13.60 2.04
N ASN A 18 0.17 13.89 3.16
CA ASN A 18 -0.28 12.93 4.16
C ASN A 18 -1.77 13.14 4.45
N ILE A 19 -2.59 12.13 4.18
CA ILE A 19 -4.04 12.24 4.14
C ILE A 19 -4.67 11.17 5.03
N LEU A 20 -5.58 11.59 5.90
CA LEU A 20 -6.45 10.68 6.65
C LEU A 20 -7.73 10.40 5.86
N LEU A 21 -7.95 9.13 5.52
CA LEU A 21 -9.08 8.65 4.76
C LEU A 21 -10.20 8.16 5.68
N ARG A 22 -11.45 8.44 5.31
CA ARG A 22 -12.67 7.88 5.89
C ARG A 22 -13.49 7.29 4.74
N PHE A 23 -13.70 5.99 4.77
CA PHE A 23 -14.47 5.29 3.74
C PHE A 23 -15.93 5.20 4.15
N GLU A 24 -16.83 5.09 3.18
CA GLU A 24 -18.29 5.03 3.40
C GLU A 24 -18.71 3.84 4.27
N ASN A 25 -17.96 2.73 4.20
CA ASN A 25 -18.18 1.53 5.02
C ASN A 25 -17.61 1.64 6.45
N GLY A 26 -17.18 2.83 6.88
CA GLY A 26 -16.62 3.07 8.21
C GLY A 26 -15.14 2.72 8.36
N ALA A 27 -14.50 2.15 7.33
CA ALA A 27 -13.05 1.92 7.36
C ALA A 27 -12.28 3.24 7.40
N THR A 28 -11.05 3.18 7.91
CA THR A 28 -10.17 4.34 8.06
C THR A 28 -8.84 4.04 7.41
N GLY A 29 -8.18 5.06 6.85
CA GLY A 29 -6.91 4.86 6.17
C GLY A 29 -5.96 6.03 6.33
N VAL A 30 -4.71 5.77 5.95
CA VAL A 30 -3.68 6.79 5.76
C VAL A 30 -3.14 6.63 4.35
N LEU A 31 -3.09 7.74 3.61
CA LEU A 31 -2.39 7.84 2.34
C LEU A 31 -1.22 8.79 2.51
N SER A 32 -0.02 8.33 2.19
CA SER A 32 1.18 9.15 2.08
C SER A 32 1.66 9.09 0.64
N ALA A 33 1.94 10.24 0.03
CA ALA A 33 2.45 10.37 -1.32
C ALA A 33 3.56 11.42 -1.32
N SER A 34 4.76 11.05 -1.75
CA SER A 34 5.93 11.93 -1.67
C SER A 34 6.82 11.76 -2.88
N GLN A 35 7.19 12.89 -3.50
CA GLN A 35 8.25 12.98 -4.52
C GLN A 35 9.60 13.34 -3.89
N VAL A 36 9.63 13.58 -2.58
CA VAL A 36 10.82 14.02 -1.83
C VAL A 36 11.24 12.99 -0.77
N ALA A 37 10.59 11.82 -0.73
CA ALA A 37 11.01 10.64 0.03
C ALA A 37 12.34 10.09 -0.54
N SER A 38 13.43 10.74 -0.15
CA SER A 38 14.77 10.46 -0.68
C SER A 38 15.22 9.05 -0.32
N GLY A 39 15.77 8.33 -1.31
CA GLY A 39 16.23 6.95 -1.17
C GLY A 39 15.18 5.88 -1.51
N GLU A 40 13.92 6.28 -1.71
CA GLU A 40 12.88 5.35 -2.17
C GLU A 40 12.85 5.24 -3.70
N GLU A 41 12.84 4.01 -4.21
CA GLU A 41 12.70 3.71 -5.64
C GLU A 41 11.30 3.17 -5.93
N ASN A 42 10.36 4.06 -6.28
CA ASN A 42 8.96 3.73 -6.59
C ASN A 42 8.31 2.76 -5.58
N ALA A 43 8.43 3.08 -4.30
CA ALA A 43 8.07 2.23 -3.16
C ALA A 43 6.55 2.17 -2.86
N LEU A 44 5.71 2.00 -3.89
CA LEU A 44 4.27 1.83 -3.72
C LEU A 44 4.00 0.64 -2.80
N LYS A 45 3.23 0.87 -1.74
CA LYS A 45 2.90 -0.12 -0.72
C LYS A 45 1.42 -0.03 -0.36
N ILE A 46 0.76 -1.17 -0.34
CA ILE A 46 -0.66 -1.28 -0.01
C ILE A 46 -0.79 -2.22 1.19
N ARG A 47 -1.48 -1.77 2.22
CA ARG A 47 -1.76 -2.54 3.44
C ARG A 47 -3.24 -2.46 3.75
N ILE A 48 -3.85 -3.62 3.98
CA ILE A 48 -5.25 -3.73 4.35
C ILE A 48 -5.32 -4.53 5.64
N TYR A 49 -6.09 -4.06 6.62
CA TYR A 49 -6.33 -4.75 7.87
C TYR A 49 -7.83 -4.84 8.10
N GLY A 50 -8.30 -6.03 8.43
CA GLY A 50 -9.69 -6.31 8.73
C GLY A 50 -9.82 -7.33 9.85
N GLU A 51 -11.05 -7.76 10.10
CA GLU A 51 -11.39 -8.68 11.19
C GLU A 51 -10.70 -10.05 11.10
N ASN A 52 -10.35 -10.52 9.90
CA ASN A 52 -9.75 -11.84 9.68
C ASN A 52 -8.22 -11.81 9.54
N GLY A 53 -7.61 -10.63 9.71
CA GLY A 53 -6.18 -10.41 9.54
C GLY A 53 -5.86 -9.29 8.55
N GLY A 54 -4.66 -9.34 7.97
CA GLY A 54 -4.16 -8.31 7.08
C GLY A 54 -3.50 -8.82 5.80
N LEU A 55 -3.37 -7.91 4.84
CA LEU A 55 -2.66 -8.10 3.59
C LEU A 55 -1.62 -6.99 3.45
N GLU A 56 -0.44 -7.35 2.95
CA GLU A 56 0.59 -6.38 2.59
C GLU A 56 1.20 -6.74 1.24
N TRP A 57 1.22 -5.77 0.34
CA TRP A 57 1.86 -5.87 -0.97
C TRP A 57 2.75 -4.65 -1.18
N ASN A 58 3.88 -4.84 -1.85
CA ASN A 58 4.81 -3.78 -2.17
C ASN A 58 5.36 -3.95 -3.59
N GLN A 59 5.48 -2.84 -4.31
CA GLN A 59 5.89 -2.81 -5.73
C GLN A 59 7.34 -3.26 -5.94
N GLN A 60 8.21 -3.16 -4.93
CA GLN A 60 9.61 -3.58 -5.02
C GLN A 60 9.77 -5.11 -4.98
N ASP A 61 8.81 -5.84 -4.42
CA ASP A 61 8.63 -7.29 -4.58
C ASP A 61 7.22 -7.58 -5.11
N PRO A 62 6.93 -7.22 -6.37
CA PRO A 62 5.57 -7.14 -6.89
C PRO A 62 4.90 -8.50 -7.01
N ASN A 63 5.69 -9.57 -7.01
CA ASN A 63 5.21 -10.94 -7.09
C ASN A 63 4.91 -11.54 -5.71
N THR A 64 5.09 -10.83 -4.59
CA THR A 64 4.76 -11.31 -3.23
C THR A 64 3.57 -10.56 -2.66
N LEU A 65 2.60 -11.31 -2.16
CA LEU A 65 1.58 -10.85 -1.22
C LEU A 65 1.82 -11.51 0.14
N MET A 66 1.98 -10.71 1.19
CA MET A 66 1.99 -11.19 2.56
C MET A 66 0.55 -11.29 3.07
N VAL A 67 0.16 -12.48 3.51
CA VAL A 67 -1.15 -12.76 4.11
C VAL A 67 -0.96 -13.03 5.60
N LYS A 68 -1.50 -12.15 6.45
CA LYS A 68 -1.31 -12.13 7.90
C LYS A 68 -2.61 -12.48 8.60
N LYS A 69 -2.96 -13.76 8.64
CA LYS A 69 -4.18 -14.24 9.34
C LYS A 69 -4.04 -14.05 10.85
N GLN A 70 -5.14 -13.84 11.55
CA GLN A 70 -5.12 -13.57 12.99
C GLN A 70 -4.56 -14.74 13.83
N ASP A 71 -4.93 -15.97 13.47
CA ASP A 71 -4.59 -17.16 14.24
C ASP A 71 -3.59 -18.09 13.53
N ALA A 72 -2.81 -17.55 12.58
CA ALA A 72 -1.81 -18.34 11.87
C ALA A 72 -0.56 -17.49 11.53
N PRO A 73 0.60 -18.12 11.35
CA PRO A 73 1.79 -17.43 10.87
C PRO A 73 1.54 -16.72 9.53
N THR A 74 2.28 -15.64 9.30
CA THR A 74 2.29 -14.94 8.01
C THR A 74 2.61 -15.91 6.89
N GLN A 75 1.80 -15.88 5.83
CA GLN A 75 1.97 -16.70 4.64
C GLN A 75 2.42 -15.81 3.47
N LEU A 76 3.31 -16.32 2.63
CA LEU A 76 3.73 -15.65 1.39
C LEU A 76 3.01 -16.27 0.20
N PHE A 77 2.24 -15.44 -0.50
CA PHE A 77 1.58 -15.81 -1.74
C PHE A 77 2.37 -15.18 -2.88
N ARG A 78 2.86 -16.03 -3.77
CA ARG A 78 3.59 -15.67 -4.99
C ARG A 78 2.70 -15.69 -6.24
N ALA A 79 3.02 -14.83 -7.21
CA ALA A 79 2.44 -14.85 -8.55
C ALA A 79 2.75 -16.18 -9.28
N GLY A 80 1.93 -16.54 -10.28
CA GLY A 80 2.11 -17.74 -11.12
C GLY A 80 1.82 -19.09 -10.43
N GLN A 81 1.19 -19.09 -9.27
CA GLN A 81 0.94 -20.31 -8.49
C GLN A 81 -0.47 -20.86 -8.67
N GLN A 82 -0.65 -22.14 -8.36
CA GLN A 82 -1.90 -22.88 -8.63
C GLN A 82 -3.13 -22.36 -7.85
N TYR A 83 -2.92 -21.78 -6.67
CA TYR A 83 -3.99 -21.22 -5.84
C TYR A 83 -4.57 -19.90 -6.37
N LEU A 84 -4.01 -19.34 -7.45
CA LEU A 84 -4.50 -18.10 -8.04
C LEU A 84 -5.83 -18.34 -8.76
N SER A 85 -6.73 -17.35 -8.66
CA SER A 85 -7.96 -17.32 -9.45
C SER A 85 -7.66 -17.27 -10.95
N PRO A 86 -8.57 -17.70 -11.84
CA PRO A 86 -8.35 -17.69 -13.29
C PRO A 86 -7.87 -16.34 -13.86
N ILE A 87 -8.41 -15.22 -13.35
CA ILE A 87 -8.02 -13.86 -13.79
C ILE A 87 -6.55 -13.51 -13.45
N ALA A 88 -5.93 -14.23 -12.53
CA ALA A 88 -4.56 -13.99 -12.07
C ALA A 88 -3.56 -15.05 -12.59
N LYS A 89 -3.97 -15.90 -13.55
CA LYS A 89 -3.13 -16.96 -14.15
C LYS A 89 -2.41 -16.54 -15.44
N HIS A 90 -2.71 -15.37 -15.98
CA HIS A 90 -2.21 -14.88 -17.28
C HIS A 90 -1.54 -13.52 -17.13
#